data_AF-A0A7R9Z6L2-F1
#
_entry.id   AF-A0A7R9Z6L2-F1
#
_cell.length_a   1.000
_cell.length_b   1.000
_cell.length_c   1.000
_cell.angle_alpha   90.00
_cell.angle_beta   90.00
_cell.angle_gamma   90.00
#
_symmetry.space_group_name_H-M   'P 1'
#
loop_
_entity.id
_entity.type
_entity.pdbx_description
1 polymer ?
#
loop_
_entity_poly.entity_id
_entity_poly.type
_entity_poly.pdbx_seq_one_letter_code
_entity_poly.pdbx_strand_id
1 'polypeptide(L)'
;MDVTMKIEQMQEQNADVFAIPDYFVYMSRAFSTLEGIGLSSDPNYSILNECYPYLAKRLLSDDSPRARGALRTLLYGKGDELDLSKLQELTDGLESYTTSTSSVESSRGESDEGRSAALEQLADVVLSEDSNYVQDLLIR
;
A
#
# COMPACT_ATOMS: atom_id res chain seq x y z
N MET A 1 18.53 -48.34 -14.83
CA MET A 1 17.61 -47.31 -14.32
C MET A 1 18.36 -46.58 -13.21
N ASP A 2 19.46 -45.92 -13.51
CA ASP A 2 19.58 -44.61 -14.17
C ASP A 2 19.27 -43.46 -13.19
N VAL A 3 20.17 -43.35 -12.21
CA VAL A 3 20.17 -42.28 -11.19
C VAL A 3 20.42 -40.93 -11.87
N THR A 4 21.15 -40.92 -12.99
CA THR A 4 21.39 -39.76 -13.83
C THR A 4 20.10 -39.22 -14.42
N MET A 5 19.25 -40.07 -15.01
CA MET A 5 17.92 -39.66 -15.47
C MET A 5 17.03 -39.10 -14.35
N LYS A 6 17.15 -39.62 -13.13
CA LYS A 6 16.37 -39.12 -11.98
C LYS A 6 16.86 -37.75 -11.52
N ILE A 7 18.16 -37.50 -11.58
CA ILE A 7 18.74 -36.18 -11.30
C ILE A 7 18.32 -35.18 -12.39
N GLU A 8 18.36 -35.56 -13.67
CA GLU A 8 17.90 -34.75 -14.80
C GLU A 8 16.41 -34.37 -14.67
N GLN A 9 15.54 -35.32 -14.35
CA GLN A 9 14.10 -35.05 -14.12
C GLN A 9 13.85 -34.15 -12.92
N MET A 10 14.63 -34.31 -11.84
CA MET A 10 14.52 -33.43 -10.67
C MET A 10 15.02 -32.01 -10.98
N GLN A 11 15.99 -31.87 -11.90
CA GLN A 11 16.50 -30.59 -12.34
C GLN A 11 15.52 -29.87 -13.29
N GLU A 12 14.90 -30.59 -14.24
CA GLU A 12 13.83 -30.04 -15.09
C GLU A 12 12.58 -29.64 -14.30
N GLN A 13 12.16 -30.45 -13.33
CA GLN A 13 10.99 -30.13 -12.49
C GLN A 13 11.23 -28.96 -11.53
N ASN A 14 12.48 -28.70 -11.13
CA ASN A 14 12.80 -27.65 -10.16
C ASN A 14 13.57 -26.46 -10.74
N ALA A 15 13.79 -26.40 -12.06
CA ALA A 15 14.49 -25.27 -12.70
C ALA A 15 13.76 -23.93 -12.51
N ASP A 16 12.43 -23.98 -12.34
CA ASP A 16 11.57 -22.80 -12.24
C ASP A 16 11.30 -22.36 -10.78
N VAL A 17 11.88 -23.05 -9.79
CA VAL A 17 11.62 -22.82 -8.35
C VAL A 17 12.09 -21.43 -7.87
N PHE A 18 12.85 -20.70 -8.70
CA PHE A 18 13.35 -19.35 -8.41
C PHE A 18 13.06 -18.32 -9.51
N ALA A 19 12.09 -18.57 -10.39
CA ALA A 19 11.70 -17.59 -11.39
C ALA A 19 10.88 -16.46 -10.77
N ILE A 20 11.57 -15.40 -10.36
CA ILE A 20 10.94 -14.12 -10.05
C ILE A 20 10.48 -13.50 -11.38
N PRO A 21 9.21 -13.09 -11.52
CA PRO A 21 8.74 -12.47 -12.75
C PRO A 21 9.56 -11.23 -13.13
N ASP A 22 9.86 -11.06 -14.42
CA ASP A 22 10.71 -9.97 -14.93
C ASP A 22 10.26 -8.57 -14.48
N TYR A 23 8.95 -8.33 -14.43
CA TYR A 23 8.41 -7.05 -13.97
C TYR A 23 8.82 -6.72 -12.53
N PHE A 24 8.94 -7.72 -11.66
CA PHE A 24 9.37 -7.52 -10.28
C PHE A 24 10.85 -7.18 -10.21
N VAL A 25 11.68 -7.78 -11.07
CA VAL A 25 13.10 -7.43 -11.18
C VAL A 25 13.27 -5.99 -11.64
N TYR A 26 12.50 -5.56 -12.63
CA TYR A 26 12.54 -4.17 -13.10
C TYR A 26 12.06 -3.18 -12.04
N MET A 27 10.95 -3.49 -11.34
CA MET A 27 10.44 -2.66 -10.25
C MET A 27 11.44 -2.56 -9.11
N SER A 28 11.96 -3.69 -8.61
CA SER A 28 12.93 -3.71 -7.50
C SER A 28 14.20 -2.93 -7.84
N ARG A 29 14.72 -3.06 -9.07
CA ARG A 29 15.85 -2.24 -9.53
C ARG A 29 15.54 -0.75 -9.45
N ALA A 30 14.38 -0.31 -9.94
CA ALA A 30 13.98 1.08 -9.89
C ALA A 30 13.87 1.59 -8.44
N PHE A 31 13.18 0.84 -7.57
CA PHE A 31 13.07 1.17 -6.15
C PHE A 31 14.42 1.26 -5.47
N SER A 32 15.32 0.28 -5.66
CA SER A 32 16.66 0.30 -5.08
C SER A 32 17.48 1.51 -5.54
N THR A 33 17.35 1.92 -6.81
CA THR A 33 18.04 3.13 -7.29
C THR A 33 17.47 4.41 -6.69
N LEU A 34 16.14 4.53 -6.57
CA LEU A 34 15.50 5.70 -5.98
C LEU A 34 15.79 5.80 -4.48
N GLU A 35 15.75 4.67 -3.77
CA GLU A 35 16.11 4.58 -2.36
C GLU A 35 17.58 4.91 -2.13
N GLY A 36 18.50 4.41 -2.96
CA GLY A 36 19.92 4.77 -2.89
C GLY A 36 20.18 6.27 -3.08
N ILE A 37 19.43 6.93 -3.97
CA ILE A 37 19.48 8.39 -4.13
C ILE A 37 18.94 9.08 -2.86
N GLY A 38 17.82 8.61 -2.32
CA GLY A 38 17.22 9.15 -1.09
C GLY A 38 18.15 9.02 0.12
N LEU A 39 18.77 7.85 0.30
CA LEU A 39 19.75 7.58 1.37
C LEU A 39 21.01 8.46 1.28
N SER A 40 21.33 8.96 0.09
CA SER A 40 22.44 9.90 -0.09
C SER A 40 22.10 11.30 0.47
N SER A 41 20.81 11.63 0.60
CA SER A 41 20.31 12.89 1.16
C SER A 41 19.93 12.77 2.64
N ASP A 42 19.20 11.72 3.01
CA ASP A 42 18.81 11.41 4.39
C ASP A 42 19.15 9.93 4.70
N PRO A 43 20.08 9.66 5.63
CA PRO A 43 20.46 8.30 6.02
C PRO A 43 19.30 7.42 6.53
N ASN A 44 18.19 8.02 6.99
CA ASN A 44 17.02 7.30 7.48
C ASN A 44 15.89 7.21 6.44
N TYR A 45 16.13 7.65 5.21
CA TYR A 45 15.14 7.63 4.14
C TYR A 45 14.66 6.20 3.85
N SER A 46 13.34 6.02 3.76
CA SER A 46 12.74 4.79 3.28
C SER A 46 11.66 5.11 2.26
N ILE A 47 11.87 4.65 1.03
CA ILE A 47 10.94 4.92 -0.07
C ILE A 47 9.54 4.37 0.21
N LEU A 48 9.44 3.26 0.93
CA LEU A 48 8.17 2.64 1.29
C LEU A 48 7.40 3.49 2.30
N ASN A 49 8.09 4.10 3.27
CA ASN A 49 7.46 5.00 4.24
C ASN A 49 6.95 6.27 3.55
N GLU A 50 7.72 6.85 2.64
CA GLU A 50 7.31 8.03 1.86
C GLU A 50 6.10 7.74 0.94
N CYS A 51 6.00 6.50 0.45
CA CYS A 51 4.87 6.09 -0.39
C CYS A 51 3.64 5.67 0.44
N TYR A 52 3.78 5.45 1.74
CA TYR A 52 2.70 4.94 2.59
C TYR A 52 1.45 5.84 2.60
N PRO A 53 1.54 7.18 2.71
CA PRO A 53 0.36 8.06 2.64
C PRO A 53 -0.47 7.86 1.37
N TYR A 54 0.19 7.71 0.22
CA TYR A 54 -0.49 7.43 -1.04
C TYR A 54 -1.14 6.03 -1.06
N LEU A 55 -0.46 5.01 -0.51
CA LEU A 55 -1.02 3.67 -0.39
C LEU A 55 -2.26 3.64 0.51
N ALA A 56 -2.22 4.35 1.63
CA ALA A 56 -3.36 4.47 2.54
C ALA A 56 -4.57 5.08 1.82
N LYS A 57 -4.36 6.21 1.13
CA LYS A 57 -5.40 6.83 0.28
C LYS A 57 -5.91 5.88 -0.79
N ARG A 58 -5.01 5.15 -1.47
CA ARG A 58 -5.40 4.22 -2.54
C ARG A 58 -6.21 3.05 -1.99
N LEU A 59 -5.84 2.46 -0.86
CA LEU A 59 -6.55 1.34 -0.25
C LEU A 59 -7.96 1.73 0.22
N LEU A 60 -8.11 2.97 0.72
CA LEU A 60 -9.39 3.48 1.20
C LEU A 60 -10.34 3.93 0.07
N SER A 61 -9.81 4.33 -1.09
CA SER A 61 -10.62 4.86 -2.20
C SER A 61 -10.75 3.93 -3.43
N ASP A 62 -9.99 2.84 -3.55
CA ASP A 62 -10.00 1.95 -4.73
C ASP A 62 -10.92 0.73 -4.50
N ASP A 63 -11.97 0.63 -5.32
CA ASP A 63 -12.96 -0.45 -5.26
C ASP A 63 -12.57 -1.74 -6.00
N SER A 64 -11.38 -1.81 -6.58
CA SER A 64 -10.94 -3.02 -7.27
C SER A 64 -10.89 -4.23 -6.33
N PRO A 65 -11.23 -5.45 -6.80
CA PRO A 65 -11.20 -6.66 -5.97
C PRO A 65 -9.83 -6.91 -5.31
N ARG A 66 -8.76 -6.46 -5.97
CA ARG A 66 -7.38 -6.56 -5.46
C ARG A 66 -7.15 -5.59 -4.30
N ALA A 67 -7.55 -4.33 -4.42
CA ALA A 67 -7.41 -3.34 -3.36
C ALA A 67 -8.25 -3.71 -2.13
N ARG A 68 -9.49 -4.15 -2.33
CA ARG A 68 -10.37 -4.67 -1.27
C ARG A 68 -9.75 -5.86 -0.53
N GLY A 69 -9.21 -6.82 -1.28
CA GLY A 69 -8.48 -7.96 -0.69
C GLY A 69 -7.26 -7.55 0.11
N ALA A 70 -6.49 -6.56 -0.39
CA ALA A 70 -5.33 -6.02 0.32
C ALA A 70 -5.73 -5.28 1.60
N LEU A 71 -6.76 -4.42 1.55
CA LEU A 71 -7.27 -3.69 2.71
C LEU A 71 -7.78 -4.65 3.80
N ARG A 72 -8.55 -5.66 3.43
CA ARG A 72 -9.00 -6.70 4.37
C ARG A 72 -7.84 -7.45 4.99
N THR A 73 -6.85 -7.84 4.19
CA THR A 73 -5.65 -8.53 4.69
C THR A 73 -4.87 -7.65 5.65
N LEU A 74 -4.81 -6.34 5.41
CA LEU A 74 -4.12 -5.39 6.29
C LEU A 74 -4.87 -5.18 7.62
N LEU A 75 -6.20 -5.08 7.58
CA LEU A 75 -7.03 -4.80 8.77
C LEU A 75 -7.32 -6.03 9.63
N TYR A 76 -7.44 -7.22 9.05
CA TYR A 76 -7.80 -8.47 9.76
C TYR A 76 -6.66 -9.48 9.83
N GLY A 77 -5.62 -9.31 9.00
CA GLY A 77 -4.52 -10.26 8.92
C GLY A 77 -5.00 -11.67 8.57
N LYS A 78 -4.71 -12.62 9.47
CA LYS A 78 -5.17 -14.02 9.39
C LYS A 78 -6.40 -14.32 10.26
N GLY A 79 -6.80 -13.36 11.09
CA GLY A 79 -7.92 -13.49 12.03
C GLY A 79 -9.21 -12.91 11.47
N ASP A 80 -10.21 -12.86 12.35
CA ASP A 80 -11.49 -12.19 12.10
C ASP A 80 -11.68 -10.97 13.03
N GLU A 81 -10.65 -10.63 13.82
CA GLU A 81 -10.63 -9.44 14.66
C GLU A 81 -10.03 -8.26 13.90
N LEU A 82 -10.67 -7.10 14.02
CA LEU A 82 -10.21 -5.85 13.44
C LEU A 82 -9.01 -5.30 14.23
N ASP A 83 -7.88 -5.08 13.55
CA ASP A 83 -6.73 -4.39 14.11
C ASP A 83 -6.94 -2.86 14.02
N LEU A 84 -7.38 -2.28 15.13
CA LEU A 84 -7.58 -0.84 15.26
C LEU A 84 -6.30 -0.04 15.08
N SER A 85 -5.13 -0.63 15.37
CA SER A 85 -3.84 0.03 15.18
C SER A 85 -3.58 0.25 13.69
N LYS A 86 -3.92 -0.74 12.85
CA LYS A 86 -3.81 -0.63 11.39
C LYS A 86 -4.81 0.33 10.79
N LEU A 87 -6.02 0.38 11.34
CA LEU A 87 -7.00 1.40 10.96
C LEU A 87 -6.50 2.81 11.27
N GLN A 88 -5.88 3.01 12.43
CA GLN A 88 -5.30 4.30 12.80
C GLN A 88 -4.14 4.67 11.87
N GLU A 89 -3.22 3.74 11.59
CA GLU A 89 -2.11 3.97 10.63
C GLU A 89 -2.63 4.42 9.25
N LEU A 90 -3.70 3.79 8.74
CA LEU A 90 -4.31 4.18 7.47
C LEU A 90 -4.93 5.58 7.52
N THR A 91 -5.57 5.93 8.64
CA THR A 91 -6.22 7.23 8.83
C THR A 91 -5.16 8.33 8.88
N ASP A 92 -4.08 8.12 9.65
CA ASP A 92 -2.94 9.03 9.76
C ASP A 92 -2.24 9.19 8.39
N GLY A 93 -2.10 8.08 7.64
CA GLY A 93 -1.55 8.10 6.29
C GLY A 93 -2.39 8.92 5.30
N LEU A 94 -3.73 8.81 5.38
CA LEU A 94 -4.63 9.59 4.54
C LEU A 94 -4.59 11.08 4.91
N GLU A 95 -4.55 11.43 6.20
CA GLU A 95 -4.38 12.82 6.66
C GLU A 95 -3.06 13.42 6.17
N SER A 96 -1.97 12.65 6.24
CA SER A 96 -0.66 13.10 5.74
C SER A 96 -0.68 13.32 4.22
N TYR A 97 -1.32 12.42 3.46
CA TYR A 97 -1.42 12.53 2.01
C TYR A 97 -2.21 13.76 1.55
N THR A 98 -3.40 13.94 2.13
CA THR A 98 -4.29 15.04 1.76
C THR A 98 -3.74 16.38 2.23
N THR A 99 -3.13 16.48 3.43
CA THR A 99 -2.47 17.71 3.89
C THR A 99 -1.30 18.09 2.96
N SER A 100 -0.50 17.10 2.54
CA SER A 100 0.63 17.33 1.63
C SER A 100 0.19 17.67 0.20
N THR A 101 -0.95 17.16 -0.27
CA THR A 101 -1.45 17.41 -1.63
C THR A 101 -2.28 18.69 -1.73
N SER A 102 -3.17 18.93 -0.76
CA SER A 102 -4.02 20.14 -0.70
C SER A 102 -3.19 21.42 -0.55
N SER A 103 -2.09 21.36 0.20
CA SER A 103 -1.13 22.47 0.32
C SER A 103 -0.34 22.76 -0.97
N VAL A 104 -0.32 21.83 -1.93
CA VAL A 104 0.27 22.04 -3.26
C VAL A 104 -0.76 22.62 -4.24
N GLU A 105 -2.04 22.26 -4.12
CA GLU A 105 -3.13 22.87 -4.92
C GLU A 105 -3.45 24.31 -4.48
N SER A 106 -3.38 24.61 -3.18
CA SER A 106 -3.52 25.97 -2.67
C SER A 106 -2.16 26.65 -2.58
N SER A 107 -1.83 27.53 -3.53
CA SER A 107 -0.56 28.31 -3.56
C SER A 107 -0.37 29.28 -2.38
N ARG A 108 -1.08 29.14 -1.25
CA ARG A 108 -0.95 29.98 -0.06
C ARG A 108 -1.09 29.11 1.18
N GLY A 109 -0.02 29.02 1.96
CA GLY A 109 0.01 28.23 3.18
C GLY A 109 -1.04 28.67 4.20
N GLU A 110 -2.10 27.89 4.33
CA GLU A 110 -2.99 27.87 5.48
C GLU A 110 -3.23 26.40 5.84
N SER A 111 -2.60 25.96 6.94
CA SER A 111 -2.58 24.57 7.41
C SER A 111 -3.95 24.02 7.80
N ASP A 112 -4.94 24.88 8.02
CA ASP A 112 -6.28 24.50 8.48
C ASP A 112 -7.18 24.00 7.33
N GLU A 113 -6.99 24.49 6.10
CA GLU A 113 -7.77 24.03 4.93
C GLU A 113 -7.45 22.58 4.57
N GLY A 114 -6.17 22.19 4.65
CA GLY A 114 -5.75 20.82 4.32
C GLY A 114 -6.28 19.77 5.29
N ARG A 115 -6.34 20.09 6.59
CA ARG A 115 -7.00 19.23 7.59
C ARG A 115 -8.51 19.16 7.38
N SER A 116 -9.16 20.26 7.00
CA SER A 116 -10.59 20.23 6.66
C SER A 116 -10.86 19.32 5.45
N ALA A 117 -10.06 19.44 4.40
CA ALA A 117 -10.15 18.57 3.22
C ALA A 117 -9.85 17.11 3.55
N ALA A 118 -8.96 16.84 4.51
CA ALA A 118 -8.72 15.50 5.04
C ALA A 118 -9.97 14.89 5.66
N LEU A 119 -10.62 15.65 6.53
CA LEU A 119 -11.82 15.24 7.24
C LEU A 119 -12.98 15.03 6.27
N GLU A 120 -13.11 15.87 5.25
CA GLU A 120 -14.12 15.70 4.20
C GLU A 120 -13.88 14.41 3.39
N GLN A 121 -12.64 14.12 2.99
CA GLN A 121 -12.33 12.88 2.27
C GLN A 121 -12.52 11.64 3.14
N LEU A 122 -12.16 11.71 4.42
CA LEU A 122 -12.43 10.64 5.39
C LEU A 122 -13.94 10.44 5.59
N ALA A 123 -14.68 11.54 5.73
CA ALA A 123 -16.12 11.51 5.85
C ALA A 123 -16.77 10.94 4.60
N ASP A 124 -16.30 11.29 3.40
CA ASP A 124 -16.81 10.69 2.16
C ASP A 124 -16.53 9.18 2.12
N VAL A 125 -15.32 8.75 2.45
CA VAL A 125 -14.97 7.32 2.47
C VAL A 125 -15.83 6.52 3.46
N VAL A 126 -16.10 7.07 4.66
CA VAL A 126 -16.80 6.38 5.75
C VAL A 126 -18.31 6.58 5.74
N LEU A 127 -18.81 7.72 5.24
CA LEU A 127 -20.22 8.13 5.28
C LEU A 127 -20.81 8.34 3.87
N SER A 128 -20.16 7.89 2.80
CA SER A 128 -20.76 7.90 1.46
C SER A 128 -22.13 7.24 1.47
N GLU A 129 -23.09 7.89 0.80
CA GLU A 129 -24.48 7.43 0.68
C GLU A 129 -24.56 6.10 -0.09
N ASP A 130 -23.57 5.84 -0.96
CA ASP A 130 -23.34 4.55 -1.60
C ASP A 130 -22.55 3.60 -0.68
N SER A 131 -23.01 2.35 -0.58
CA SER A 131 -22.37 1.28 0.19
C SER A 131 -20.93 1.04 -0.27
N ASN A 132 -19.96 1.52 0.50
CA ASN A 132 -18.53 1.30 0.26
C ASN A 132 -18.04 0.01 0.94
N TYR A 133 -17.04 -0.65 0.35
CA TYR A 133 -16.37 -1.81 0.95
C TYR A 133 -15.76 -1.50 2.32
N VAL A 134 -15.25 -0.28 2.52
CA VAL A 134 -14.71 0.14 3.82
C VAL A 134 -15.81 0.12 4.90
N GLN A 135 -17.02 0.56 4.56
CA GLN A 135 -18.17 0.55 5.49
C GLN A 135 -18.63 -0.87 5.82
N ASP A 136 -18.78 -1.72 4.80
CA ASP A 136 -19.14 -3.15 4.99
C ASP A 136 -18.10 -3.88 5.85
N LEU A 137 -16.84 -3.50 5.72
CA LEU A 137 -15.75 -4.07 6.50
C LEU A 137 -15.80 -3.61 7.97
N LEU A 138 -16.07 -2.33 8.25
CA LEU A 138 -16.08 -1.79 9.60
C LEU A 138 -17.35 -2.11 10.42
N ILE A 139 -18.48 -2.33 9.75
CA ILE A 139 -19.80 -2.51 10.39
C ILE A 139 -20.14 -3.99 10.67
N ARG A 140 -19.26 -4.92 10.29
CA ARG A 140 -19.49 -6.37 10.41
C ARG A 140 -19.45 -6.92 11.84
#